data_AF-A0A943UZK3-F1
#
_entry.id   AF-A0A943UZK3-F1
#
_cell.length_a   1.000
_cell.length_b   1.000
_cell.length_c   1.000
_cell.angle_alpha   90.00
_cell.angle_beta   90.00
_cell.angle_gamma   90.00
#
_symmetry.space_group_name_H-M   'P 1'
#
loop_
_entity.id
_entity.type
_entity.pdbx_description
1 polymer ?
#
loop_
_entity_poly.entity_id
_entity_poly.type
_entity_poly.pdbx_seq_one_letter_code
_entity_poly.pdbx_strand_id
1 'polypeptide(L)'
;MRAEYQRDRDKIVHAKSFRRLSHKTQVFLAAEGDHFRTRLTHTLEVAQIARTIARALGLNEDLTEAIALGHDLGHTPFGHTGEEALAKSIARALGMPADDARIEGLYRHNEQSLRVVERIENDGRGLNLTAEVCDGIVCHTGPVRAETMEGRVVAVADRIAYVNHDIDDAIRAGLLDEADLPASTRGVLGADHSSRIETLVTDMVKTSARTGDIMLSDGVWNAMGELREFLFATVYLSEPVMREARKAQHLIAELFGYFVSNPEAVPGEYRALSQGDPVRAATDYVAGMTDRYAVRAYEELFVPRPMR
;
A
#
# COMPACT_ATOMS: atom_id res chain seq x y z
N MET A 1 -17.08 -24.16 15.03
CA MET A 1 -16.76 -24.09 13.58
C MET A 1 -16.39 -22.63 13.29
N ARG A 2 -15.24 -22.33 12.66
CA ARG A 2 -14.82 -20.93 12.39
C ARG A 2 -15.73 -20.30 11.32
N ALA A 3 -16.12 -19.04 11.52
CA ALA A 3 -16.87 -18.24 10.55
C ALA A 3 -16.07 -18.03 9.26
N GLU A 4 -16.72 -17.70 8.14
CA GLU A 4 -16.08 -17.61 6.83
C GLU A 4 -14.96 -16.57 6.77
N TYR A 5 -15.22 -15.34 7.25
CA TYR A 5 -14.23 -14.26 7.26
C TYR A 5 -13.03 -14.53 8.17
N GLN A 6 -13.22 -15.28 9.26
CA GLN A 6 -12.11 -15.74 10.09
C GLN A 6 -11.15 -16.66 9.32
N ARG A 7 -11.70 -17.54 8.46
CA ARG A 7 -10.87 -18.40 7.61
C ARG A 7 -10.11 -17.59 6.58
N ASP A 8 -10.72 -16.54 6.04
CA ASP A 8 -10.09 -15.65 5.08
C ASP A 8 -8.95 -14.85 5.69
N ARG A 9 -9.18 -14.25 6.86
CA ARG A 9 -8.12 -13.64 7.66
C ARG A 9 -6.96 -14.61 7.89
N ASP A 10 -7.26 -15.84 8.33
CA ASP A 10 -6.24 -16.84 8.61
C ASP A 10 -5.44 -17.20 7.34
N LYS A 11 -6.10 -17.34 6.18
CA LYS A 11 -5.40 -17.57 4.89
C LYS A 11 -4.47 -16.43 4.52
N ILE A 12 -4.91 -15.16 4.67
CA ILE A 12 -4.12 -13.97 4.38
C ILE A 12 -2.87 -13.93 5.26
N VAL A 13 -3.03 -14.08 6.57
CA VAL A 13 -1.90 -14.01 7.53
C VAL A 13 -0.81 -15.04 7.24
N HIS A 14 -1.17 -16.23 6.74
CA HIS A 14 -0.22 -17.29 6.42
C HIS A 14 0.38 -17.20 5.00
N ALA A 15 -0.12 -16.28 4.16
CA ALA A 15 0.34 -16.10 2.79
C ALA A 15 1.82 -15.67 2.72
N LYS A 16 2.49 -15.96 1.59
CA LYS A 16 3.88 -15.53 1.37
C LYS A 16 3.93 -14.00 1.21
N SER A 17 3.00 -13.43 0.44
CA SER A 17 2.83 -11.99 0.23
C SER A 17 2.66 -11.20 1.53
N PHE A 18 1.81 -11.66 2.45
CA PHE A 18 1.62 -10.99 3.74
C PHE A 18 2.92 -10.93 4.54
N ARG A 19 3.67 -12.04 4.59
CA ARG A 19 4.99 -12.08 5.24
C ARG A 19 6.01 -11.15 4.59
N ARG A 20 5.92 -10.89 3.28
CA ARG A 20 6.83 -9.96 2.58
C ARG A 20 6.60 -8.50 2.99
N LEU A 21 5.43 -8.15 3.53
CA LEU A 21 5.15 -6.78 4.00
C LEU A 21 6.09 -6.32 5.12
N SER A 22 6.67 -7.24 5.90
CA SER A 22 7.68 -6.91 6.92
C SER A 22 9.02 -6.43 6.34
N HIS A 23 9.18 -6.55 5.03
CA HIS A 23 10.40 -6.21 4.29
C HIS A 23 10.12 -5.24 3.13
N LYS A 24 8.99 -4.53 3.18
CA LYS A 24 8.64 -3.44 2.28
C LYS A 24 8.45 -2.15 3.08
N THR A 25 9.12 -1.08 2.64
CA THR A 25 8.94 0.27 3.16
C THR A 25 7.56 0.79 2.77
N GLN A 26 6.98 1.59 3.65
CA GLN A 26 5.71 2.26 3.41
C GLN A 26 5.93 3.53 2.56
N VAL A 27 6.73 4.48 3.06
CA VAL A 27 6.94 5.80 2.43
C VAL A 27 8.42 6.22 2.39
N PHE A 28 9.15 6.12 3.50
CA PHE A 28 10.55 6.53 3.53
C PHE A 28 11.45 5.41 3.03
N LEU A 29 12.19 5.70 1.95
CA LEU A 29 13.23 4.83 1.39
C LEU A 29 14.41 4.80 2.36
N ALA A 30 14.27 3.97 3.38
CA ALA A 30 15.27 3.63 4.39
C ALA A 30 16.04 4.85 4.93
N ALA A 31 15.41 5.62 5.82
CA ALA A 31 16.18 6.30 6.84
C ALA A 31 16.86 5.22 7.72
N GLU A 32 18.15 5.35 7.99
CA GLU A 32 18.91 4.37 8.77
C GLU A 32 18.36 4.28 10.21
N GLY A 33 17.99 3.08 10.66
CA GLY A 33 17.59 2.83 12.06
C GLY A 33 16.68 1.59 12.25
N ASP A 34 16.70 0.99 13.44
CA ASP A 34 16.01 -0.27 13.76
C ASP A 34 14.49 -0.16 13.99
N HIS A 35 13.91 1.04 13.87
CA HIS A 35 12.55 1.33 14.32
C HIS A 35 11.62 1.94 13.26
N PHE A 36 11.98 1.90 11.97
CA PHE A 36 11.09 2.41 10.92
C PHE A 36 9.90 1.48 10.66
N ARG A 37 8.74 2.09 10.38
CA ARG A 37 7.52 1.36 10.05
C ARG A 37 7.69 0.65 8.69
N THR A 38 7.17 -0.57 8.63
CA THR A 38 7.07 -1.39 7.43
C THR A 38 5.62 -1.39 6.96
N ARG A 39 5.35 -1.88 5.75
CA ARG A 39 3.96 -2.11 5.33
C ARG A 39 3.20 -3.06 6.27
N LEU A 40 3.90 -4.01 6.90
CA LEU A 40 3.25 -4.88 7.88
C LEU A 40 2.75 -4.09 9.09
N THR A 41 3.55 -3.16 9.63
CA THR A 41 3.11 -2.33 10.77
C THR A 41 1.98 -1.37 10.39
N HIS A 42 2.01 -0.83 9.17
CA HIS A 42 0.87 -0.07 8.61
C HIS A 42 -0.40 -0.91 8.58
N THR A 43 -0.33 -2.06 7.93
CA THR A 43 -1.45 -2.99 7.77
C THR A 43 -2.06 -3.39 9.12
N LEU A 44 -1.22 -3.64 10.13
CA LEU A 44 -1.69 -3.96 11.48
C LEU A 44 -2.41 -2.78 12.16
N GLU A 45 -1.94 -1.55 11.95
CA GLU A 45 -2.60 -0.39 12.52
C GLU A 45 -3.91 -0.04 11.80
N VAL A 46 -3.94 -0.14 10.46
CA VAL A 46 -5.18 -0.05 9.68
C VAL A 46 -6.20 -1.06 10.19
N ALA A 47 -5.79 -2.31 10.41
CA ALA A 47 -6.67 -3.33 10.98
C ALA A 47 -7.17 -2.96 12.39
N GLN A 48 -6.32 -2.40 13.25
CA GLN A 48 -6.74 -1.95 14.59
C GLN A 48 -7.75 -0.80 14.54
N ILE A 49 -7.48 0.22 13.73
CA ILE A 49 -8.36 1.39 13.57
C ILE A 49 -9.70 0.94 12.97
N ALA A 50 -9.65 0.18 11.87
CA ALA A 50 -10.85 -0.30 11.18
C ALA A 50 -11.72 -1.17 12.08
N ARG A 51 -11.13 -2.08 12.86
CA ARG A 51 -11.89 -2.90 13.83
C ARG A 51 -12.51 -2.08 14.95
N THR A 52 -11.82 -1.06 15.44
CA THR A 52 -12.36 -0.14 16.45
C THR A 52 -13.62 0.55 15.92
N ILE A 53 -13.57 1.07 14.69
CA ILE A 53 -14.70 1.72 14.04
C ILE A 53 -15.83 0.72 13.78
N ALA A 54 -15.51 -0.45 13.21
CA ALA A 54 -16.49 -1.50 12.92
C ALA A 54 -17.23 -1.95 14.18
N ARG A 55 -16.51 -2.17 15.29
CA ARG A 55 -17.12 -2.53 16.58
C ARG A 55 -18.06 -1.45 17.09
N ALA A 56 -17.65 -0.19 17.02
CA ALA A 56 -18.46 0.93 17.49
C ALA A 56 -19.75 1.11 16.67
N LEU A 57 -19.72 0.76 15.38
CA LEU A 57 -20.86 0.81 14.46
C LEU A 57 -21.68 -0.50 14.40
N GLY A 58 -21.26 -1.56 15.11
CA GLY A 58 -21.92 -2.87 15.07
C GLY A 58 -21.76 -3.62 13.75
N LEU A 59 -20.69 -3.34 13.00
CA LEU A 59 -20.33 -4.02 11.75
C LEU A 59 -19.54 -5.31 12.00
N ASN A 60 -19.30 -6.09 10.95
CA ASN A 60 -18.56 -7.35 11.06
C ASN A 60 -17.04 -7.12 11.22
N GLU A 61 -16.54 -7.32 12.44
CA GLU A 61 -15.10 -7.17 12.74
C GLU A 61 -14.21 -8.13 11.96
N ASP A 62 -14.64 -9.37 11.73
CA ASP A 62 -13.82 -10.38 11.05
C ASP A 62 -13.67 -10.07 9.55
N LEU A 63 -14.75 -9.60 8.90
CA LEU A 63 -14.71 -9.10 7.52
C LEU A 63 -13.80 -7.87 7.40
N THR A 64 -13.99 -6.91 8.31
CA THR A 64 -13.17 -5.68 8.36
C THR A 64 -11.69 -6.01 8.52
N GLU A 65 -11.35 -6.92 9.45
CA GLU A 65 -9.97 -7.35 9.70
C GLU A 65 -9.40 -8.09 8.49
N ALA A 66 -10.14 -9.02 7.87
CA ALA A 66 -9.68 -9.74 6.69
C ALA A 66 -9.36 -8.79 5.52
N ILE A 67 -10.23 -7.81 5.25
CA ILE A 67 -10.00 -6.79 4.22
C ILE A 67 -8.76 -5.97 4.57
N ALA A 68 -8.67 -5.47 5.80
CA ALA A 68 -7.54 -4.65 6.25
C ALA A 68 -6.20 -5.41 6.15
N LEU A 69 -6.16 -6.70 6.46
CA LEU A 69 -4.90 -7.47 6.32
C LEU A 69 -4.53 -7.76 4.86
N GLY A 70 -5.49 -7.72 3.94
CA GLY A 70 -5.30 -8.04 2.53
C GLY A 70 -5.08 -6.84 1.59
N HIS A 71 -5.39 -5.63 2.02
CA HIS A 71 -5.44 -4.46 1.13
C HIS A 71 -4.10 -4.14 0.44
N ASP A 72 -2.99 -4.41 1.14
CA ASP A 72 -1.66 -3.92 0.80
C ASP A 72 -0.73 -4.98 0.17
N LEU A 73 -1.23 -6.19 -0.08
CA LEU A 73 -0.43 -7.35 -0.55
C LEU A 73 0.26 -7.12 -1.91
N GLY A 74 -0.33 -6.27 -2.74
CA GLY A 74 0.10 -5.96 -4.10
C GLY A 74 1.02 -4.76 -4.21
N HIS A 75 1.46 -4.14 -3.12
CA HIS A 75 2.43 -3.05 -3.22
C HIS A 75 3.76 -3.54 -3.78
N THR A 76 4.36 -2.75 -4.66
CA THR A 76 5.72 -2.93 -5.17
C THR A 76 6.77 -2.71 -4.08
N PRO A 77 8.03 -3.14 -4.29
CA PRO A 77 9.14 -2.59 -3.53
C PRO A 77 9.14 -1.07 -3.63
N PHE A 78 9.55 -0.37 -2.56
CA PHE A 78 9.62 1.10 -2.53
C PHE A 78 8.26 1.83 -2.61
N GLY A 79 7.15 1.13 -2.36
CA GLY A 79 5.82 1.73 -2.24
C GLY A 79 5.37 2.47 -3.51
N HIS A 80 4.78 3.66 -3.35
CA HIS A 80 4.24 4.44 -4.49
C HIS A 80 5.32 4.76 -5.54
N THR A 81 6.57 4.94 -5.11
CA THR A 81 7.70 5.17 -6.03
C THR A 81 7.90 3.97 -6.97
N GLY A 82 7.82 2.75 -6.43
CA GLY A 82 7.94 1.53 -7.23
C GLY A 82 6.72 1.29 -8.13
N GLU A 83 5.52 1.65 -7.66
CA GLU A 83 4.27 1.58 -8.43
C GLU A 83 4.33 2.51 -9.65
N GLU A 84 4.74 3.77 -9.47
CA GLU A 84 4.95 4.72 -10.56
C GLU A 84 6.02 4.23 -11.54
N ALA A 85 7.14 3.73 -11.04
CA ALA A 85 8.23 3.20 -11.87
C ALA A 85 7.79 1.98 -12.69
N LEU A 86 7.03 1.07 -12.09
CA LEU A 86 6.54 -0.13 -12.75
C LEU A 86 5.49 0.21 -13.80
N ALA A 87 4.56 1.11 -13.51
CA ALA A 87 3.58 1.62 -14.46
C ALA A 87 4.24 2.23 -15.71
N LYS A 88 5.24 3.11 -15.53
CA LYS A 88 6.03 3.69 -16.63
C LYS A 88 6.81 2.63 -17.41
N SER A 89 7.34 1.63 -16.72
CA SER A 89 8.11 0.55 -17.35
C SER A 89 7.23 -0.36 -18.20
N ILE A 90 6.02 -0.68 -17.71
CA ILE A 90 4.99 -1.40 -18.47
C ILE A 90 4.61 -0.59 -19.72
N ALA A 91 4.35 0.71 -19.57
CA ALA A 91 4.02 1.59 -20.70
C ALA A 91 5.09 1.55 -21.79
N ARG A 92 6.37 1.65 -21.39
CA ARG A 92 7.51 1.56 -22.30
C ARG A 92 7.57 0.21 -23.03
N ALA A 93 7.35 -0.90 -22.33
CA ALA A 93 7.33 -2.23 -22.93
C ALA A 93 6.16 -2.42 -23.91
N LEU A 94 5.03 -1.73 -23.68
CA LEU A 94 3.87 -1.71 -24.57
C LEU A 94 4.02 -0.69 -25.73
N GLY A 95 5.12 0.05 -25.81
CA GLY A 95 5.36 1.06 -26.84
C GLY A 95 4.45 2.30 -26.71
N MET A 96 3.94 2.58 -25.51
CA MET A 96 3.08 3.73 -25.25
C MET A 96 3.89 5.04 -25.20
N PRO A 97 3.31 6.18 -25.65
CA PRO A 97 3.91 7.50 -25.49
C PRO A 97 4.14 7.85 -24.01
N ALA A 98 5.22 8.57 -23.71
CA ALA A 98 5.61 8.89 -22.33
C ALA A 98 4.64 9.86 -21.62
N ASP A 99 3.83 10.59 -22.38
CA ASP A 99 2.82 11.55 -21.92
C ASP A 99 1.39 10.98 -21.93
N ASP A 100 1.24 9.67 -22.17
CA ASP A 100 -0.07 9.03 -22.19
C ASP A 100 -0.71 9.01 -20.79
N ALA A 101 -1.87 9.65 -20.66
CA ALA A 101 -2.59 9.76 -19.40
C ALA A 101 -3.02 8.40 -18.80
N ARG A 102 -2.98 7.31 -19.58
CA ARG A 102 -3.35 5.96 -19.12
C ARG A 102 -2.22 5.26 -18.36
N ILE A 103 -0.99 5.79 -18.37
CA ILE A 103 0.17 5.16 -17.74
C ILE A 103 -0.10 4.85 -16.26
N GLU A 104 -0.65 5.80 -15.51
CA GLU A 104 -0.96 5.63 -14.08
C GLU A 104 -1.93 4.48 -13.81
N GLY A 105 -2.73 4.06 -14.80
CA GLY A 105 -3.65 2.93 -14.69
C GLY A 105 -3.04 1.58 -15.06
N LEU A 106 -1.80 1.51 -15.55
CA LEU A 106 -1.19 0.25 -16.00
C LEU A 106 -0.73 -0.64 -14.84
N TYR A 107 -0.52 -0.05 -13.67
CA TYR A 107 -0.27 -0.77 -12.44
C TYR A 107 -0.94 -0.04 -11.28
N ARG A 108 -1.72 -0.77 -10.51
CA ARG A 108 -2.26 -0.29 -9.24
C ARG A 108 -2.11 -1.34 -8.16
N HIS A 109 -1.59 -0.95 -6.99
CA HIS A 109 -1.34 -1.91 -5.92
C HIS A 109 -2.59 -2.63 -5.45
N ASN A 110 -3.75 -1.97 -5.41
CA ASN A 110 -5.03 -2.58 -5.01
C ASN A 110 -5.52 -3.65 -5.99
N GLU A 111 -5.37 -3.40 -7.30
CA GLU A 111 -5.67 -4.39 -8.34
C GLU A 111 -4.67 -5.56 -8.28
N GLN A 112 -3.40 -5.27 -7.98
CA GLN A 112 -2.40 -6.30 -7.75
C GLN A 112 -2.65 -7.09 -6.45
N SER A 113 -3.15 -6.47 -5.38
CA SER A 113 -3.52 -7.14 -4.12
C SER A 113 -4.64 -8.15 -4.38
N LEU A 114 -5.66 -7.77 -5.15
CA LEU A 114 -6.71 -8.67 -5.61
C LEU A 114 -6.12 -9.83 -6.43
N ARG A 115 -5.25 -9.52 -7.40
CA ARG A 115 -4.58 -10.55 -8.21
C ARG A 115 -3.75 -11.50 -7.35
N VAL A 116 -3.09 -11.00 -6.30
CA VAL A 116 -2.31 -11.82 -5.38
C VAL A 116 -3.19 -12.87 -4.71
N VAL A 117 -4.32 -12.46 -4.16
CA VAL A 117 -5.24 -13.36 -3.44
C VAL A 117 -6.06 -14.25 -4.37
N GLU A 118 -6.31 -13.85 -5.61
CA GLU A 118 -7.09 -14.65 -6.57
C GLU A 118 -6.25 -15.61 -7.41
N ARG A 119 -5.00 -15.24 -7.72
CA ARG A 119 -4.22 -15.90 -8.77
C ARG A 119 -2.79 -16.25 -8.40
N ILE A 120 -2.10 -15.49 -7.55
CA ILE A 120 -0.65 -15.69 -7.35
C ILE A 120 -0.36 -16.64 -6.19
N GLU A 121 -1.02 -16.44 -5.07
CA GLU A 121 -0.80 -17.26 -3.88
C GLU A 121 -1.16 -18.73 -4.12
N ASN A 122 -0.65 -19.60 -3.24
CA ASN A 122 -0.94 -21.03 -3.25
C ASN A 122 -0.62 -21.72 -4.59
N ASP A 123 0.57 -21.41 -5.12
CA ASP A 123 1.14 -21.95 -6.36
C ASP A 123 0.21 -21.74 -7.57
N GLY A 124 -0.36 -20.53 -7.65
CA GLY A 124 -1.20 -20.12 -8.76
C GLY A 124 -2.70 -20.38 -8.61
N ARG A 125 -3.14 -20.89 -7.45
CA ARG A 125 -4.54 -21.23 -7.17
C ARG A 125 -5.32 -20.11 -6.47
N GLY A 126 -4.62 -19.11 -5.95
CA GLY A 126 -5.19 -18.11 -5.06
C GLY A 126 -5.54 -18.68 -3.67
N LEU A 127 -6.05 -17.80 -2.82
CA LEU A 127 -6.47 -18.08 -1.46
C LEU A 127 -7.95 -18.51 -1.38
N ASN A 128 -8.73 -18.32 -2.45
CA ASN A 128 -10.18 -18.60 -2.48
C ASN A 128 -10.88 -17.90 -1.30
N LEU A 129 -10.76 -16.58 -1.25
CA LEU A 129 -11.43 -15.72 -0.26
C LEU A 129 -12.89 -15.49 -0.67
N THR A 130 -13.72 -15.00 0.26
CA THR A 130 -15.08 -14.58 -0.06
C THR A 130 -15.07 -13.32 -0.92
N ALA A 131 -16.18 -13.10 -1.64
CA ALA A 131 -16.31 -11.99 -2.58
C ALA A 131 -16.22 -10.63 -1.87
N GLU A 132 -16.76 -10.53 -0.65
CA GLU A 132 -16.77 -9.32 0.17
C GLU A 132 -15.35 -8.91 0.59
N VAL A 133 -14.48 -9.89 0.89
CA VAL A 133 -13.08 -9.62 1.20
C VAL A 133 -12.35 -9.14 -0.04
N CYS A 134 -12.55 -9.79 -1.19
CA CYS A 134 -11.95 -9.38 -2.46
C CYS A 134 -12.40 -7.98 -2.89
N ASP A 135 -13.70 -7.66 -2.79
CA ASP A 135 -14.26 -6.33 -3.06
C ASP A 135 -13.64 -5.27 -2.14
N GLY A 136 -13.60 -5.54 -0.84
CA GLY A 136 -12.97 -4.63 0.12
C GLY A 136 -11.49 -4.37 -0.18
N ILE A 137 -10.73 -5.41 -0.56
CA ILE A 137 -9.31 -5.30 -0.92
C ILE A 137 -9.12 -4.40 -2.14
N VAL A 138 -9.89 -4.60 -3.21
CA VAL A 138 -9.69 -3.80 -4.43
C VAL A 138 -10.26 -2.38 -4.28
N CYS A 139 -11.32 -2.19 -3.50
CA CYS A 139 -12.00 -0.90 -3.34
C CYS A 139 -11.50 -0.06 -2.15
N HIS A 140 -10.43 -0.45 -1.45
CA HIS A 140 -9.89 0.34 -0.34
C HIS A 140 -9.33 1.70 -0.79
N THR A 141 -8.96 1.82 -2.06
CA THR A 141 -8.45 3.04 -2.68
C THR A 141 -9.11 3.30 -4.04
N GLY A 142 -8.86 4.48 -4.60
CA GLY A 142 -9.46 4.91 -5.86
C GLY A 142 -10.91 5.43 -5.71
N PRO A 143 -11.62 5.59 -6.84
CA PRO A 143 -12.94 6.23 -6.87
C PRO A 143 -14.10 5.27 -6.58
N VAL A 144 -13.87 3.96 -6.70
CA VAL A 144 -14.89 2.94 -6.48
C VAL A 144 -14.98 2.66 -4.98
N ARG A 145 -16.19 2.73 -4.42
CA ARG A 145 -16.44 2.38 -3.02
C ARG A 145 -16.83 0.92 -2.93
N ALA A 146 -16.30 0.23 -1.93
CA ALA A 146 -16.70 -1.13 -1.61
C ALA A 146 -18.23 -1.24 -1.42
N GLU A 147 -18.79 -2.39 -1.78
CA GLU A 147 -20.21 -2.68 -1.60
C GLU A 147 -20.55 -2.72 -0.09
N THR A 148 -19.66 -3.30 0.71
CA THR A 148 -19.82 -3.44 2.16
C THR A 148 -19.44 -2.18 2.93
N MET A 149 -20.06 -1.96 4.09
CA MET A 149 -19.65 -0.89 5.00
C MET A 149 -18.27 -1.17 5.58
N GLU A 150 -17.94 -2.43 5.82
CA GLU A 150 -16.63 -2.90 6.30
C GLU A 150 -15.51 -2.50 5.34
N GLY A 151 -15.67 -2.74 4.04
CA GLY A 151 -14.70 -2.31 3.03
C GLY A 151 -14.53 -0.78 2.98
N ARG A 152 -15.64 -0.03 3.13
CA ARG A 152 -15.60 1.44 3.22
C ARG A 152 -14.91 1.91 4.50
N VAL A 153 -15.08 1.20 5.62
CA VAL A 153 -14.37 1.49 6.87
C VAL A 153 -12.87 1.31 6.66
N VAL A 154 -12.43 0.22 6.04
CA VAL A 154 -11.01 0.00 5.73
C VAL A 154 -10.45 1.11 4.85
N ALA A 155 -11.18 1.54 3.81
CA ALA A 155 -10.74 2.62 2.94
C ALA A 155 -10.47 3.96 3.68
N VAL A 156 -11.28 4.28 4.69
CA VAL A 156 -11.07 5.49 5.51
C VAL A 156 -10.01 5.26 6.59
N ALA A 157 -10.00 4.08 7.23
CA ALA A 157 -9.01 3.71 8.22
C ALA A 157 -7.58 3.72 7.66
N ASP A 158 -7.40 3.28 6.41
CA ASP A 158 -6.14 3.35 5.68
C ASP A 158 -5.64 4.80 5.55
N ARG A 159 -6.53 5.73 5.15
CA ARG A 159 -6.21 7.17 5.08
C ARG A 159 -5.85 7.77 6.44
N ILE A 160 -6.56 7.36 7.50
CA ILE A 160 -6.28 7.79 8.87
C ILE A 160 -4.89 7.32 9.31
N ALA A 161 -4.58 6.04 9.12
CA ALA A 161 -3.28 5.47 9.50
C ALA A 161 -2.14 6.13 8.71
N TYR A 162 -2.32 6.24 7.38
CA TYR A 162 -1.35 6.83 6.46
C TYR A 162 -0.94 8.24 6.87
N VAL A 163 -1.90 9.16 7.05
CA VAL A 163 -1.59 10.56 7.41
C VAL A 163 -0.84 10.65 8.74
N ASN A 164 -1.21 9.85 9.73
CA ASN A 164 -0.58 9.91 11.05
C ASN A 164 0.82 9.29 11.05
N HIS A 165 1.06 8.21 10.30
CA HIS A 165 2.41 7.61 10.24
C HIS A 165 3.37 8.44 9.45
N ASP A 166 2.91 9.05 8.37
CA ASP A 166 3.76 9.93 7.58
C ASP A 166 4.24 11.12 8.41
N ILE A 167 3.39 11.66 9.29
CA ILE A 167 3.78 12.68 10.27
C ILE A 167 4.84 12.11 11.23
N ASP A 168 4.56 10.98 11.87
CA ASP A 168 5.50 10.37 12.83
C ASP A 168 6.86 10.06 12.20
N ASP A 169 6.88 9.47 11.01
CA ASP A 169 8.09 9.07 10.30
C ASP A 169 8.87 10.30 9.81
N ALA A 170 8.17 11.35 9.34
CA ALA A 170 8.82 12.59 8.96
C ALA A 170 9.42 13.33 10.15
N ILE A 171 8.75 13.32 11.32
CA ILE A 171 9.31 13.84 12.57
C ILE A 171 10.54 13.05 12.97
N ARG A 172 10.47 11.72 12.89
CA ARG A 172 11.58 10.85 13.23
C ARG A 172 12.78 11.01 12.29
N ALA A 173 12.53 11.29 11.03
CA ALA A 173 13.55 11.60 10.03
C ALA A 173 14.11 13.04 10.18
N GLY A 174 13.59 13.85 11.10
CA GLY A 174 14.00 15.24 11.30
C GLY A 174 13.61 16.17 10.15
N LEU A 175 12.57 15.80 9.38
CA LEU A 175 12.08 16.58 8.24
C LEU A 175 11.03 17.61 8.66
N LEU A 176 10.35 17.40 9.79
CA LEU A 176 9.42 18.34 10.38
C LEU A 176 9.34 18.15 11.89
N ASP A 177 8.85 19.16 12.61
CA ASP A 177 8.41 19.05 14.00
C ASP A 177 6.88 19.06 14.08
N GLU A 178 6.33 18.51 15.16
CA GLU A 178 4.88 18.53 15.45
C GLU A 178 4.29 19.96 15.43
N ALA A 179 5.12 20.96 15.76
CA ALA A 179 4.75 22.37 15.72
C ALA A 179 4.62 22.95 14.31
N ASP A 180 5.24 22.32 13.30
CA ASP A 180 5.22 22.76 11.90
C ASP A 180 3.90 22.40 11.19
N LEU A 181 3.11 21.49 11.77
CA LEU A 181 1.80 21.13 11.23
C LEU A 181 0.85 22.35 11.21
N PRO A 182 0.02 22.52 10.15
CA PRO A 182 -0.86 23.67 10.02
C PRO A 182 -1.75 23.87 11.25
N ALA A 183 -1.77 25.09 11.79
CA ALA A 183 -2.52 25.41 13.01
C ALA A 183 -4.04 25.16 12.87
N SER A 184 -4.59 25.33 11.67
CA SER A 184 -5.94 24.94 11.24
C SER A 184 -6.23 23.47 11.54
N THR A 185 -5.34 22.57 11.09
CA THR A 185 -5.49 21.12 11.28
C THR A 185 -5.35 20.72 12.74
N ARG A 186 -4.39 21.32 13.47
CA ARG A 186 -4.19 21.06 14.91
C ARG A 186 -5.40 21.48 15.75
N GLY A 187 -6.06 22.58 15.37
CA GLY A 187 -7.29 23.05 16.04
C GLY A 187 -8.49 22.13 15.84
N VAL A 188 -8.54 21.37 14.74
CA VAL A 188 -9.63 20.44 14.43
C VAL A 188 -9.33 19.03 14.90
N LEU A 189 -8.14 18.52 14.59
CA LEU A 189 -7.79 17.11 14.77
C LEU A 189 -7.12 16.83 16.11
N GLY A 190 -6.43 17.80 16.70
CA GLY A 190 -5.68 17.62 17.94
C GLY A 190 -4.22 18.01 17.81
N ALA A 191 -3.56 18.15 18.96
CA ALA A 191 -2.21 18.70 19.06
C ALA A 191 -1.10 17.65 18.99
N ASP A 192 -1.45 16.36 19.02
CA ASP A 192 -0.52 15.24 19.04
C ASP A 192 -1.11 14.02 18.31
N HIS A 193 -0.28 12.99 18.12
CA HIS A 193 -0.63 11.76 17.43
C HIS A 193 -1.91 11.10 18.00
N SER A 194 -2.00 10.95 19.33
CA SER A 194 -3.09 10.24 19.97
C SER A 194 -4.42 10.98 19.83
N SER A 195 -4.41 12.30 20.05
CA SER A 195 -5.60 13.16 19.90
C SER A 195 -6.10 13.22 18.45
N ARG A 196 -5.21 13.23 17.45
CA ARG A 196 -5.57 13.11 16.02
C ARG A 196 -6.33 11.83 15.72
N ILE A 197 -5.76 10.68 16.10
CA ILE A 197 -6.40 9.38 15.88
C ILE A 197 -7.76 9.31 16.60
N GLU A 198 -7.82 9.74 17.86
CA GLU A 198 -9.06 9.75 18.63
C GLU A 198 -10.14 10.60 17.96
N THR A 199 -9.79 11.81 17.50
CA THR A 199 -10.74 12.70 16.81
C THR A 199 -11.23 12.10 15.51
N LEU A 200 -10.33 11.59 14.66
CA LEU A 200 -10.68 10.99 13.38
C LEU A 200 -11.60 9.78 13.57
N VAL A 201 -11.26 8.86 14.47
CA VAL A 201 -12.07 7.66 14.77
C VAL A 201 -13.42 8.04 15.37
N THR A 202 -13.43 8.93 16.36
CA THR A 202 -14.67 9.33 17.07
C THR A 202 -15.62 10.08 16.15
N ASP A 203 -15.10 11.00 15.32
CA ASP A 203 -15.91 11.72 14.34
C ASP A 203 -16.49 10.76 13.30
N MET A 204 -15.68 9.85 12.76
CA MET A 204 -16.14 8.87 11.78
C MET A 204 -17.29 8.02 12.33
N VAL A 205 -17.16 7.51 13.56
CA VAL A 205 -18.23 6.74 14.22
C VAL A 205 -19.50 7.57 14.39
N LYS A 206 -19.39 8.78 14.95
CA LYS A 206 -20.56 9.64 15.21
C LYS A 206 -21.26 10.08 13.91
N THR A 207 -20.48 10.48 12.91
CA THR A 207 -21.00 10.92 11.63
C THR A 207 -21.64 9.76 10.89
N SER A 208 -20.97 8.60 10.82
CA SER A 208 -21.50 7.43 10.12
C SER A 208 -22.78 6.89 10.76
N ALA A 209 -22.85 6.86 12.10
CA ALA A 209 -24.05 6.46 12.83
C ALA A 209 -25.26 7.37 12.55
N ARG A 210 -25.01 8.66 12.25
CA ARG A 210 -26.06 9.65 11.95
C ARG A 210 -26.52 9.61 10.49
N THR A 211 -25.60 9.38 9.55
CA THR A 211 -25.88 9.45 8.11
C THR A 211 -26.29 8.12 7.51
N GLY A 212 -25.98 7.00 8.17
CA GLY A 212 -26.26 5.65 7.65
C GLY A 212 -25.27 5.20 6.56
N ASP A 213 -24.12 5.87 6.45
CA ASP A 213 -23.04 5.51 5.53
C ASP A 213 -21.68 5.87 6.16
N ILE A 214 -20.60 5.29 5.65
CA ILE A 214 -19.25 5.46 6.20
C ILE A 214 -18.60 6.75 5.70
N MET A 215 -18.46 7.72 6.60
CA MET A 215 -17.85 9.03 6.31
C MET A 215 -17.43 9.80 7.56
N LEU A 216 -16.47 10.71 7.37
CA LEU A 216 -16.12 11.78 8.30
C LEU A 216 -17.03 12.99 8.09
N SER A 217 -17.14 13.86 9.08
CA SER A 217 -17.75 15.18 8.91
C SER A 217 -16.88 16.05 7.98
N ASP A 218 -17.51 17.00 7.28
CA ASP A 218 -16.79 17.85 6.31
C ASP A 218 -15.59 18.58 6.93
N GLY A 219 -15.73 19.06 8.18
CA GLY A 219 -14.65 19.75 8.88
C GLY A 219 -13.43 18.85 9.14
N VAL A 220 -13.67 17.61 9.59
CA VAL A 220 -12.62 16.65 9.89
C VAL A 220 -12.01 16.07 8.60
N TRP A 221 -12.84 15.81 7.59
CA TRP A 221 -12.39 15.38 6.27
C TRP A 221 -11.46 16.42 5.62
N ASN A 222 -11.86 17.70 5.65
CA ASN A 222 -11.07 18.79 5.07
C ASN A 222 -9.74 18.99 5.83
N ALA A 223 -9.75 18.91 7.16
CA ALA A 223 -8.52 19.00 7.96
C ALA A 223 -7.55 17.84 7.68
N MET A 224 -8.06 16.62 7.49
CA MET A 224 -7.23 15.48 7.09
C MET A 224 -6.66 15.66 5.67
N GLY A 225 -7.46 16.20 4.75
CA GLY A 225 -7.02 16.56 3.40
C GLY A 225 -5.89 17.60 3.41
N GLU A 226 -6.05 18.65 4.20
CA GLU A 226 -5.04 19.70 4.38
C GLU A 226 -3.72 19.15 4.94
N LEU A 227 -3.77 18.24 5.94
CA LEU A 227 -2.56 17.55 6.43
C LEU A 227 -1.85 16.77 5.33
N ARG A 228 -2.62 16.03 4.51
CA ARG A 228 -2.05 15.25 3.41
C ARG A 228 -1.39 16.15 2.36
N GLU A 229 -2.02 17.26 2.01
CA GLU A 229 -1.45 18.25 1.08
C GLU A 229 -0.18 18.88 1.64
N PHE A 230 -0.18 19.23 2.94
CA PHE A 230 0.98 19.77 3.63
C PHE A 230 2.16 18.79 3.64
N LEU A 231 1.92 17.53 3.98
CA LEU A 231 2.94 16.48 3.97
C LEU A 231 3.49 16.29 2.56
N PHE A 232 2.63 16.27 1.55
CA PHE A 232 3.06 16.16 0.17
C PHE A 232 4.02 17.29 -0.23
N ALA A 233 3.64 18.53 0.06
CA ALA A 233 4.45 19.70 -0.29
C ALA A 233 5.78 19.78 0.49
N THR A 234 5.78 19.39 1.77
CA THR A 234 6.91 19.63 2.69
C THR A 234 7.86 18.45 2.76
N VAL A 235 7.33 17.22 2.73
CA VAL A 235 8.07 15.99 2.98
C VAL A 235 8.35 15.26 1.67
N TYR A 236 7.30 14.93 0.92
CA TYR A 236 7.42 14.10 -0.28
C TYR A 236 8.22 14.78 -1.39
N LEU A 237 8.05 16.10 -1.56
CA LEU A 237 8.79 16.89 -2.54
C LEU A 237 10.15 17.39 -2.04
N SER A 238 10.58 17.00 -0.84
CA SER A 238 11.90 17.39 -0.32
C SER A 238 13.03 16.73 -1.12
N GLU A 239 14.12 17.46 -1.33
CA GLU A 239 15.23 16.97 -2.16
C GLU A 239 15.88 15.66 -1.66
N PRO A 240 16.05 15.41 -0.34
CA PRO A 240 16.54 14.12 0.15
C PRO A 240 15.62 12.95 -0.25
N VAL A 241 14.30 13.12 -0.09
CA VAL A 241 13.31 12.08 -0.44
C VAL A 241 13.29 11.85 -1.96
N MET A 242 13.24 12.93 -2.74
CA MET A 242 13.21 12.86 -4.20
C MET A 242 14.49 12.23 -4.78
N ARG A 243 15.64 12.41 -4.14
CA ARG A 243 16.90 11.78 -4.53
C ARG A 243 16.84 10.26 -4.43
N GLU A 244 16.37 9.74 -3.30
CA GLU A 244 16.23 8.29 -3.11
C GLU A 244 15.11 7.73 -4.01
N ALA A 245 14.03 8.48 -4.20
CA ALA A 245 12.95 8.10 -5.10
C ALA A 245 13.44 7.87 -6.54
N ARG A 246 14.28 8.77 -7.06
CA ARG A 246 14.89 8.61 -8.40
C ARG A 246 15.75 7.34 -8.51
N LYS A 247 16.51 6.98 -7.46
CA LYS A 247 17.29 5.74 -7.45
C LYS A 247 16.40 4.51 -7.46
N ALA A 248 15.35 4.49 -6.63
CA ALA A 248 14.38 3.41 -6.58
C ALA A 248 13.63 3.25 -7.92
N GLN A 249 13.22 4.35 -8.55
CA GLN A 249 12.60 4.33 -9.88
C GLN A 249 13.52 3.73 -10.93
N HIS A 250 14.79 4.14 -10.96
CA HIS A 250 15.77 3.59 -11.89
C HIS A 250 15.99 2.09 -11.67
N LEU A 251 16.16 1.67 -10.40
CA LEU A 251 16.34 0.27 -10.03
C LEU A 251 15.17 -0.61 -10.52
N ILE A 252 13.92 -0.20 -10.25
CA ILE A 252 12.72 -0.92 -10.69
C ILE A 252 12.65 -0.99 -12.22
N ALA A 253 12.96 0.10 -12.91
CA ALA A 253 12.94 0.15 -14.37
C ALA A 253 13.95 -0.81 -15.00
N GLU A 254 15.19 -0.86 -14.48
CA GLU A 254 16.22 -1.78 -14.97
C GLU A 254 15.86 -3.24 -14.70
N LEU A 255 15.41 -3.58 -13.48
CA LEU A 255 14.95 -4.92 -13.15
C LEU A 255 13.81 -5.36 -14.08
N PHE A 256 12.79 -4.53 -14.24
CA PHE A 256 11.66 -4.83 -15.10
C PHE A 256 12.11 -5.03 -16.55
N GLY A 257 12.90 -4.11 -17.10
CA GLY A 257 13.42 -4.20 -18.47
C GLY A 257 14.24 -5.47 -18.71
N TYR A 258 15.06 -5.88 -17.73
CA TYR A 258 15.80 -7.13 -17.80
C TYR A 258 14.89 -8.35 -17.83
N PHE A 259 13.89 -8.43 -16.94
CA PHE A 259 12.99 -9.59 -16.88
C PHE A 259 12.04 -9.70 -18.08
N VAL A 260 11.66 -8.57 -18.69
CA VAL A 260 10.90 -8.58 -19.95
C VAL A 260 11.77 -9.08 -21.10
N SER A 261 13.05 -8.67 -21.14
CA SER A 261 13.98 -9.06 -22.21
C SER A 261 14.53 -10.48 -22.06
N ASN A 262 14.50 -11.03 -20.84
CA ASN A 262 15.02 -12.36 -20.49
C ASN A 262 13.95 -13.15 -19.71
N PRO A 263 12.84 -13.57 -20.36
CA PRO A 263 11.70 -14.17 -19.65
C PRO A 263 12.10 -15.41 -18.85
N GLU A 264 13.05 -16.20 -19.31
CA GLU A 264 13.58 -17.38 -18.62
C GLU A 264 14.21 -17.08 -17.24
N ALA A 265 14.65 -15.84 -17.00
CA ALA A 265 15.13 -15.39 -15.70
C ALA A 265 13.99 -15.14 -14.69
N VAL A 266 12.74 -15.03 -15.16
CA VAL A 266 11.56 -14.96 -14.30
C VAL A 266 11.22 -16.38 -13.80
N PRO A 267 10.95 -16.58 -12.49
CA PRO A 267 10.59 -17.88 -11.96
C PRO A 267 9.40 -18.51 -12.70
N GLY A 268 9.46 -19.83 -12.91
CA GLY A 268 8.50 -20.55 -13.75
C GLY A 268 7.04 -20.41 -13.32
N GLU A 269 6.78 -20.22 -12.02
CA GLU A 269 5.44 -19.98 -11.46
C GLU A 269 4.78 -18.72 -12.05
N TYR A 270 5.52 -17.61 -12.13
CA TYR A 270 5.01 -16.34 -12.70
C TYR A 270 4.82 -16.43 -14.21
N ARG A 271 5.72 -17.13 -14.91
CA ARG A 271 5.59 -17.37 -16.36
C ARG A 271 4.38 -18.24 -16.71
N ALA A 272 4.10 -19.26 -15.91
CA ALA A 272 2.92 -20.10 -16.10
C ALA A 272 1.64 -19.28 -15.87
N LEU A 273 1.61 -18.45 -14.82
CA LEU A 273 0.49 -17.58 -14.47
C LEU A 273 0.22 -16.48 -15.50
N SER A 274 1.25 -15.99 -16.18
CA SER A 274 1.11 -14.98 -17.24
C SER A 274 0.72 -15.57 -18.60
N GLN A 275 0.58 -16.90 -18.70
CA GLN A 275 0.31 -17.59 -19.98
C GLN A 275 1.36 -17.27 -21.06
N GLY A 276 2.60 -17.05 -20.64
CA GLY A 276 3.70 -16.70 -21.54
C GLY A 276 3.81 -15.22 -21.90
N ASP A 277 2.95 -14.34 -21.37
CA ASP A 277 3.15 -12.88 -21.49
C ASP A 277 4.37 -12.46 -20.62
N PRO A 278 5.48 -12.00 -21.24
CA PRO A 278 6.67 -11.60 -20.51
C PRO A 278 6.46 -10.31 -19.71
N VAL A 279 5.60 -9.40 -20.18
CA VAL A 279 5.29 -8.14 -19.48
C VAL A 279 4.55 -8.46 -18.18
N ARG A 280 3.48 -9.25 -18.25
CA ARG A 280 2.75 -9.66 -17.03
C ARG A 280 3.61 -10.51 -16.08
N ALA A 281 4.44 -11.42 -16.59
CA ALA A 281 5.33 -12.23 -15.76
C ALA A 281 6.32 -11.34 -14.98
N ALA A 282 6.94 -10.38 -15.66
CA ALA A 282 7.85 -9.42 -15.04
C ALA A 282 7.12 -8.51 -14.04
N THR A 283 5.91 -8.03 -14.37
CA THR A 283 5.08 -7.23 -13.45
C THR A 283 4.81 -7.97 -12.15
N ASP A 284 4.28 -9.19 -12.23
CA ASP A 284 3.92 -9.97 -11.04
C ASP A 284 5.16 -10.31 -10.19
N TYR A 285 6.29 -10.61 -10.85
CA TYR A 285 7.52 -10.95 -10.17
C TYR A 285 8.18 -9.75 -9.47
N VAL A 286 8.35 -8.63 -10.19
CA VAL A 286 8.97 -7.40 -9.65
C VAL A 286 8.10 -6.81 -8.54
N ALA A 287 6.78 -6.73 -8.74
CA ALA A 287 5.84 -6.32 -7.69
C ALA A 287 5.94 -7.20 -6.43
N GLY A 288 6.15 -8.50 -6.63
CA GLY A 288 6.25 -9.49 -5.56
C GLY A 288 7.54 -9.41 -4.74
N MET A 289 8.57 -8.66 -5.17
CA MET A 289 9.85 -8.55 -4.46
C MET A 289 9.72 -7.76 -3.15
N THR A 290 10.64 -7.99 -2.22
CA THR A 290 10.89 -7.09 -1.08
C THR A 290 11.95 -6.06 -1.48
N ASP A 291 12.07 -4.97 -0.74
CA ASP A 291 13.04 -3.90 -1.08
C ASP A 291 14.46 -4.44 -1.10
N ARG A 292 14.84 -5.18 -0.05
CA ARG A 292 16.17 -5.81 0.05
C ARG A 292 16.42 -6.82 -1.06
N TYR A 293 15.39 -7.56 -1.47
CA TYR A 293 15.54 -8.51 -2.58
C TYR A 293 15.74 -7.77 -3.90
N ALA A 294 14.97 -6.72 -4.15
CA ALA A 294 15.10 -5.90 -5.36
C ALA A 294 16.49 -5.25 -5.46
N VAL A 295 17.01 -4.68 -4.36
CA VAL A 295 18.37 -4.14 -4.29
C VAL A 295 19.41 -5.21 -4.62
N ARG A 296 19.34 -6.37 -3.95
CA ARG A 296 20.30 -7.45 -4.20
C ARG A 296 20.24 -7.96 -5.63
N ALA A 297 19.04 -8.13 -6.19
CA ALA A 297 18.86 -8.57 -7.57
C ALA A 297 19.47 -7.56 -8.55
N TYR A 298 19.29 -6.27 -8.29
CA TYR A 298 19.90 -5.21 -9.10
C TYR A 298 21.43 -5.25 -9.02
N GLU A 299 21.99 -5.37 -7.81
CA GLU A 299 23.44 -5.51 -7.60
C GLU A 299 24.03 -6.74 -8.30
N GLU A 300 23.32 -7.87 -8.30
CA GLU A 300 23.76 -9.10 -8.96
C GLU A 300 23.74 -9.00 -10.48
N LEU A 301 22.76 -8.29 -11.05
CA LEU A 301 22.55 -8.22 -12.50
C LEU A 301 23.34 -7.10 -13.16
N PHE A 302 23.49 -5.94 -12.51
CA PHE A 302 23.99 -4.73 -13.16
C PHE A 302 25.30 -4.19 -12.58
N VAL A 303 25.72 -4.64 -11.39
CA VAL A 303 26.96 -4.16 -10.76
C VAL A 303 28.08 -5.19 -10.95
N PRO A 304 29.15 -4.86 -11.70
CA PRO A 304 30.27 -5.78 -11.93
C PRO A 304 30.96 -6.17 -10.63
N ARG A 305 31.29 -7.46 -10.49
CA ARG A 305 32.10 -7.97 -9.38
C ARG A 305 33.52 -8.25 -9.86
N PRO A 306 34.56 -7.94 -9.06
CA PRO A 306 35.93 -8.37 -9.37
C PRO A 306 35.94 -9.90 -9.53
N MET A 307 36.57 -10.39 -10.60
CA MET A 307 36.82 -11.82 -10.76
C MET A 307 37.71 -12.30 -9.61
N ARG A 308 37.30 -13.37 -8.92
CA ARG A 308 38.12 -14.08 -7.94
C ARG A 308 39.05 -15.06 -8.61
#